data_AF-Q160U2-F1
#
_entry.id   AF-Q160U2-F1
#
_cell.length_a   1.000
_cell.length_b   1.000
_cell.length_c   1.000
_cell.angle_alpha   90.00
_cell.angle_beta   90.00
_cell.angle_gamma   90.00
#
_symmetry.space_group_name_H-M   'P 1'
#
loop_
_entity.id
_entity.type
_entity.pdbx_description
1 polymer ?
#
loop_
_entity_poly.entity_id
_entity_poly.type
_entity_poly.pdbx_seq_one_letter_code
_entity_poly.pdbx_strand_id
1 'polypeptide(L)'
;MEVAEIKSAIEKGWGQTPVGTVCLVLVDRILGLQPQASAALTYQNILDLVGEDTVTPELVAALNLLTTAEFAILDAGGFFIDEDDNSHELTAEEFQNVLTRNFLVHPDTGYPVEDAANKVCPFFSLKNAEARS
;
A
#
# COMPACT_ATOMS: atom_id res chain seq x y z
N MET A 1 4.59 12.06 -12.75
CA MET A 1 4.20 13.36 -12.16
C MET A 1 5.25 13.73 -11.12
N GLU A 2 5.59 15.00 -10.98
CA GLU A 2 6.47 15.46 -9.90
C GLU A 2 5.73 15.45 -8.57
N VAL A 3 6.45 15.24 -7.46
CA VAL A 3 5.86 15.25 -6.11
C VAL A 3 5.12 16.56 -5.82
N ALA A 4 5.68 17.69 -6.26
CA ALA A 4 5.05 19.00 -6.09
C ALA A 4 3.70 19.09 -6.85
N GLU A 5 3.61 18.48 -8.03
CA GLU A 5 2.38 18.44 -8.82
C GLU A 5 1.32 17.56 -8.13
N ILE A 6 1.74 16.41 -7.60
CA ILE A 6 0.87 15.50 -6.83
C ILE A 6 0.30 16.23 -5.61
N LYS A 7 1.16 16.87 -4.81
CA LYS A 7 0.71 17.63 -3.64
C LYS A 7 -0.28 18.73 -4.02
N SER A 8 0.01 19.50 -5.08
CA SER A 8 -0.91 20.55 -5.55
C SER A 8 -2.26 19.99 -6.02
N ALA A 9 -2.27 18.82 -6.67
CA ALA A 9 -3.50 18.15 -7.08
C ALA A 9 -4.30 17.64 -5.87
N ILE A 10 -3.64 17.03 -4.87
CA ILE A 10 -4.26 16.63 -3.60
C ILE A 10 -4.86 17.84 -2.89
N GLU A 11 -4.12 18.95 -2.78
CA GLU A 11 -4.60 20.19 -2.15
C GLU A 11 -5.84 20.75 -2.85
N LYS A 12 -5.85 20.77 -4.20
CA LYS A 12 -6.98 21.27 -4.98
C LYS A 12 -8.23 20.40 -4.85
N GLY A 13 -8.08 19.08 -4.83
CA GLY A 13 -9.22 18.16 -4.76
C GLY A 13 -9.71 17.88 -3.34
N TRP A 14 -8.77 17.75 -2.39
CA TRP A 14 -9.03 17.20 -1.05
C TRP A 14 -8.41 18.01 0.09
N GLY A 15 -7.75 19.14 -0.16
CA GLY A 15 -6.99 19.88 0.86
C GLY A 15 -7.79 20.42 2.05
N GLN A 16 -9.12 20.47 1.96
CA GLN A 16 -10.02 20.85 3.06
C GLN A 16 -10.67 19.63 3.75
N THR A 17 -10.25 18.42 3.40
CA THR A 17 -10.77 17.17 3.96
C THR A 17 -9.72 16.49 4.83
N PRO A 18 -10.13 15.71 5.85
CA PRO A 18 -9.21 14.90 6.65
C PRO A 18 -8.34 13.97 5.79
N VAL A 19 -8.92 13.37 4.75
CA VAL A 19 -8.21 12.49 3.81
C VAL A 19 -7.06 13.24 3.11
N GLY A 20 -7.32 14.45 2.61
CA GLY A 20 -6.27 15.25 1.97
C GLY A 20 -5.14 15.62 2.93
N THR A 21 -5.46 15.94 4.18
CA THR A 21 -4.43 16.18 5.21
C THR A 21 -3.56 14.94 5.44
N VAL A 22 -4.17 13.76 5.59
CA VAL A 22 -3.43 12.49 5.76
C VAL A 22 -2.59 12.16 4.53
N CYS A 23 -3.12 12.36 3.32
CA CYS A 23 -2.36 12.17 2.08
C CYS A 23 -1.10 13.03 2.05
N LEU A 24 -1.21 14.33 2.37
CA LEU A 24 -0.05 15.23 2.36
C LEU A 24 1.01 14.82 3.39
N VAL A 25 0.58 14.44 4.59
CA VAL A 25 1.48 13.92 5.63
C VAL A 25 2.18 12.65 5.17
N LEU A 26 1.46 11.68 4.61
CA LEU A 26 2.03 10.43 4.12
C LEU A 26 3.04 10.68 3.01
N VAL A 27 2.72 11.53 2.04
CA VAL A 27 3.64 11.88 0.95
C VAL A 27 4.93 12.48 1.53
N ASP A 28 4.83 13.39 2.50
CA ASP A 28 6.02 13.96 3.16
C ASP A 28 6.84 12.93 3.93
N ARG A 29 6.19 12.03 4.67
CA ARG A 29 6.87 11.04 5.51
C ARG A 29 7.52 9.93 4.68
N ILE A 30 6.77 9.36 3.73
CA ILE A 30 7.21 8.22 2.93
C ILE A 30 8.34 8.64 1.99
N LEU A 31 8.28 9.83 1.38
CA LEU A 31 9.37 10.32 0.53
C LEU A 31 10.64 10.69 1.31
N GLY A 32 10.53 10.91 2.62
CA GLY A 32 11.68 11.10 3.51
C GLY A 32 12.38 9.80 3.91
N LEU A 33 11.83 8.64 3.56
CA LEU A 33 12.41 7.34 3.90
C LEU A 33 13.61 7.00 3.02
N GLN A 34 14.56 6.27 3.60
CA GLN A 34 15.62 5.64 2.83
C GLN A 34 15.02 4.53 1.94
N PRO A 35 15.54 4.28 0.73
CA PRO A 35 14.96 3.33 -0.22
C PRO A 35 14.71 1.91 0.35
N GLN A 36 15.59 1.46 1.25
CA GLN A 36 15.46 0.15 1.90
C GLN A 36 14.30 0.10 2.90
N ALA A 37 13.98 1.23 3.53
CA ALA A 37 12.88 1.35 4.50
C ALA A 37 11.52 1.55 3.82
N SER A 38 11.48 1.83 2.51
CA SER A 38 10.26 2.01 1.71
C SER A 38 9.91 0.82 0.81
N ALA A 39 10.65 -0.30 0.93
CA ALA A 39 10.48 -1.47 0.08
C ALA A 39 9.15 -2.20 0.33
N ALA A 40 8.72 -2.28 1.59
CA ALA A 40 7.41 -2.82 1.97
C ALA A 40 6.95 -2.20 3.30
N LEU A 41 5.93 -1.35 3.22
CA LEU A 41 5.31 -0.66 4.35
C LEU A 41 3.99 -1.35 4.67
N THR A 42 3.92 -2.01 5.82
CA THR A 42 2.66 -2.53 6.36
C THR A 42 1.82 -1.41 6.96
N TYR A 43 0.55 -1.69 7.29
CA TYR A 43 -0.27 -0.74 8.06
C TYR A 43 0.39 -0.31 9.37
N GLN A 44 1.07 -1.21 10.08
CA GLN A 44 1.78 -0.85 11.31
C GLN A 44 2.91 0.15 11.02
N ASN A 45 3.71 -0.07 9.97
CA ASN A 45 4.76 0.89 9.61
C ASN A 45 4.18 2.25 9.26
N ILE A 46 3.03 2.26 8.57
CA ILE A 46 2.35 3.51 8.20
C ILE A 46 1.82 4.24 9.44
N LEU A 47 1.21 3.51 10.38
CA LEU A 47 0.76 4.06 11.67
C LEU A 47 1.90 4.71 12.44
N ASP A 48 3.04 4.02 12.53
CA ASP A 48 4.25 4.54 13.18
C ASP A 48 4.76 5.82 12.49
N LEU A 49 4.65 5.90 11.15
CA LEU A 49 5.08 7.07 10.38
C LEU A 49 4.19 8.30 10.58
N VAL A 50 2.88 8.09 10.74
CA VAL A 50 1.93 9.18 10.97
C VAL A 50 1.73 9.50 12.46
N GLY A 51 2.23 8.65 13.36
CA GLY A 51 2.10 8.82 14.81
C GLY A 51 0.69 8.51 15.32
N GLU A 52 0.02 7.55 14.69
CA GLU A 52 -1.32 7.09 15.04
C GLU A 52 -1.25 5.68 15.65
N ASP A 53 -2.13 5.36 16.59
CA ASP A 53 -2.15 4.05 17.25
C ASP A 53 -3.08 3.04 16.55
N THR A 54 -3.98 3.52 15.68
CA THR A 54 -5.03 2.69 15.07
C THR A 54 -5.33 3.10 13.63
N VAL A 55 -5.71 2.12 12.80
CA VAL A 55 -6.13 2.37 11.41
C VAL A 55 -7.46 3.13 11.38
N THR A 56 -7.43 4.35 10.86
CA THR A 56 -8.62 5.20 10.67
C THR A 56 -9.19 5.07 9.26
N PRO A 57 -10.50 5.33 9.06
CA PRO A 57 -11.08 5.39 7.72
C PRO A 57 -10.37 6.37 6.79
N GLU A 58 -9.89 7.50 7.33
CA GLU A 58 -9.13 8.52 6.61
C GLU A 58 -7.79 8.00 6.12
N LEU A 59 -7.10 7.19 6.95
CA LEU A 59 -5.85 6.56 6.57
C LEU A 59 -6.03 5.57 5.42
N VAL A 60 -7.06 4.72 5.51
CA VAL A 60 -7.39 3.77 4.44
C VAL A 60 -7.74 4.51 3.15
N ALA A 61 -8.58 5.56 3.25
CA ALA A 61 -8.94 6.38 2.09
C ALA A 61 -7.71 7.08 1.48
N ALA A 62 -6.78 7.57 2.30
CA ALA A 62 -5.56 8.22 1.84
C ALA A 62 -4.63 7.24 1.10
N LEU A 63 -4.43 6.04 1.63
CA LEU A 63 -3.63 5.00 0.97
C LEU A 63 -4.26 4.56 -0.36
N ASN A 64 -5.58 4.39 -0.39
CA ASN A 64 -6.31 4.13 -1.63
C ASN A 64 -6.11 5.25 -2.64
N LEU A 65 -6.17 6.51 -2.21
CA LEU A 65 -5.95 7.65 -3.10
C LEU A 65 -4.53 7.65 -3.69
N LEU A 66 -3.53 7.42 -2.84
CA LEU A 66 -2.11 7.44 -3.22
C LEU A 66 -1.68 6.25 -4.10
N THR A 67 -2.48 5.18 -4.14
CA THR A 67 -2.30 4.01 -5.01
C THR A 67 -3.09 4.12 -6.32
N THR A 68 -4.01 5.07 -6.46
CA THR A 68 -4.75 5.28 -7.72
C THR A 68 -3.82 5.70 -8.86
N ALA A 69 -4.22 5.42 -10.09
CA ALA A 69 -3.46 5.82 -11.29
C ALA A 69 -3.23 7.33 -11.42
N GLU A 70 -4.09 8.16 -10.81
CA GLU A 70 -3.94 9.63 -10.83
C GLU A 70 -2.68 10.10 -10.10
N PHE A 71 -2.36 9.47 -8.96
CA PHE A 71 -1.23 9.85 -8.12
C PHE A 71 -0.06 8.86 -8.20
N ALA A 72 -0.38 7.57 -8.15
CA ALA A 72 0.52 6.43 -8.30
C ALA A 72 1.85 6.60 -7.55
N ILE A 73 1.81 7.15 -6.34
CA ILE A 73 3.00 7.30 -5.48
C ILE A 73 3.33 5.96 -4.84
N LEU A 74 2.30 5.19 -4.52
CA LEU A 74 2.42 3.89 -3.89
C LEU A 74 1.94 2.81 -4.87
N ASP A 75 2.65 1.68 -4.87
CA ASP A 75 2.10 0.43 -5.34
C ASP A 75 1.59 -0.37 -4.14
N ALA A 76 0.51 -1.13 -4.34
CA ALA A 76 -0.06 -2.01 -3.32
C ALA A 76 0.22 -3.46 -3.69
N GLY A 77 0.63 -4.24 -2.69
CA GLY A 77 0.89 -5.68 -2.81
C GLY A 77 0.43 -6.43 -1.57
N GLY A 78 0.68 -7.73 -1.54
CA GLY A 78 0.36 -8.56 -0.38
C GLY A 78 1.38 -9.66 -0.16
N PHE A 79 1.59 -10.01 1.11
CA PHE A 79 2.28 -11.23 1.50
C PHE A 79 1.25 -12.26 1.93
N PHE A 80 1.28 -13.44 1.32
CA PHE A 80 0.56 -14.62 1.81
C PHE A 80 1.39 -15.29 2.89
N ILE A 81 0.76 -15.55 4.05
CA ILE A 81 1.37 -16.30 5.16
C ILE A 81 0.77 -17.70 5.15
N ASP A 82 1.61 -18.71 4.95
CA ASP A 82 1.20 -20.11 4.92
C ASP A 82 1.09 -20.73 6.33
N GLU A 83 0.72 -22.02 6.38
CA GLU A 83 0.54 -22.78 7.62
C GLU A 83 1.84 -23.02 8.40
N ASP A 84 3.00 -22.85 7.76
CA ASP A 84 4.33 -23.01 8.34
C ASP A 84 4.96 -21.65 8.70
N ASP A 85 4.16 -20.58 8.74
CA ASP A 85 4.56 -19.18 8.97
C ASP A 85 5.56 -18.62 7.92
N ASN A 86 5.65 -19.23 6.73
CA ASN A 86 6.44 -18.66 5.65
C ASN A 86 5.67 -17.55 4.94
N SER A 87 6.40 -16.48 4.59
CA SER A 87 5.88 -15.35 3.85
C SER A 87 6.20 -15.49 2.37
N HIS A 88 5.16 -15.40 1.54
CA HIS A 88 5.24 -15.45 0.08
C HIS A 88 4.73 -14.14 -0.50
N GLU A 89 5.57 -13.40 -1.23
CA GLU A 89 5.14 -12.20 -1.93
C GLU A 89 4.20 -12.58 -3.08
N LEU A 90 3.02 -11.97 -3.11
CA LEU A 90 2.05 -12.16 -4.17
C LEU A 90 2.38 -11.29 -5.37
N THR A 91 2.23 -11.85 -6.56
CA THR A 91 2.17 -11.03 -7.77
C THR A 91 0.96 -10.10 -7.74
N ALA A 92 0.99 -9.03 -8.54
CA ALA A 92 -0.13 -8.10 -8.65
C ALA A 92 -1.43 -8.80 -9.08
N GLU A 93 -1.35 -9.83 -9.94
CA GLU A 93 -2.51 -10.61 -10.37
C GLU A 93 -3.09 -11.45 -9.21
N GLU A 94 -2.24 -12.16 -8.47
CA GLU A 94 -2.65 -12.96 -7.31
C GLU A 94 -3.27 -12.08 -6.22
N PHE A 95 -2.63 -10.95 -5.90
CA PHE A 95 -3.16 -10.01 -4.93
C PHE A 95 -4.52 -9.46 -5.36
N GLN A 96 -4.67 -9.09 -6.63
CA GLN A 96 -5.96 -8.64 -7.18
C GLN A 96 -7.04 -9.74 -7.13
N ASN A 97 -6.67 -11.00 -7.37
CA ASN A 97 -7.57 -12.14 -7.26
C ASN A 97 -8.03 -12.36 -5.80
N VAL A 98 -7.14 -12.21 -4.82
CA VAL A 98 -7.52 -12.25 -3.40
C VAL A 98 -8.53 -11.15 -3.09
N LEU A 99 -8.24 -9.90 -3.47
CA LEU A 99 -9.11 -8.76 -3.17
C LEU A 99 -10.52 -8.85 -3.81
N THR A 100 -10.62 -9.43 -5.01
CA THR A 100 -11.88 -9.44 -5.77
C THR A 100 -12.65 -10.74 -5.70
N ARG A 101 -11.95 -11.86 -5.48
CA ARG A 101 -12.53 -13.21 -5.57
C ARG A 101 -12.30 -14.05 -4.32
N ASN A 102 -11.55 -13.55 -3.34
CA ASN A 102 -11.09 -14.32 -2.18
C ASN A 102 -10.43 -15.65 -2.61
N PHE A 103 -9.58 -15.60 -3.65
CA PHE A 103 -8.99 -16.78 -4.26
C PHE A 103 -7.48 -16.64 -4.42
N LEU A 104 -6.76 -17.66 -3.98
CA LEU A 104 -5.32 -17.82 -4.13
C LEU A 104 -5.00 -19.31 -4.26
N VAL A 105 -3.97 -19.65 -5.04
CA VAL A 105 -3.40 -20.99 -5.09
C VAL A 105 -2.10 -20.96 -4.31
N HIS A 106 -1.92 -21.90 -3.38
CA HIS A 106 -0.72 -21.98 -2.56
C HIS A 106 0.51 -22.25 -3.47
N PRO A 107 1.60 -21.46 -3.37
CA PRO A 107 2.73 -21.56 -4.29
C PRO A 107 3.44 -22.92 -4.24
N ASP A 108 3.64 -23.48 -3.04
CA ASP A 108 4.33 -24.77 -2.89
C ASP A 108 3.43 -25.99 -3.10
N THR A 109 2.19 -25.97 -2.60
CA THR A 109 1.31 -27.15 -2.64
C THR A 109 0.44 -27.22 -3.89
N GLY A 110 0.20 -26.08 -4.56
CA GLY A 110 -0.66 -25.97 -5.73
C GLY A 110 -2.16 -26.09 -5.44
N TYR A 111 -2.56 -26.16 -4.16
CA TYR A 111 -3.97 -26.25 -3.76
C TYR A 111 -4.58 -24.87 -3.52
N PRO A 112 -5.91 -24.71 -3.74
CA PRO A 112 -6.61 -23.49 -3.36
C PRO A 112 -6.49 -23.22 -1.85
N VAL A 113 -6.20 -21.97 -1.51
CA VAL A 113 -6.16 -21.50 -0.12
C VAL A 113 -7.57 -21.16 0.33
N GLU A 114 -8.03 -21.78 1.41
CA GLU A 114 -9.29 -21.40 2.06
C GLU A 114 -9.15 -20.05 2.76
N ASP A 115 -10.14 -19.17 2.55
CA ASP A 115 -10.23 -17.84 3.14
C ASP A 115 -8.97 -16.98 2.92
N ALA A 116 -8.51 -16.94 1.67
CA ALA A 116 -7.26 -16.31 1.27
C ALA A 116 -7.10 -14.86 1.78
N ALA A 117 -8.17 -14.07 1.80
CA ALA A 117 -8.16 -12.69 2.26
C ALA A 117 -7.70 -12.53 3.72
N ASN A 118 -7.97 -13.52 4.58
CA ASN A 118 -7.54 -13.51 5.98
C ASN A 118 -6.10 -14.02 6.19
N LYS A 119 -5.48 -14.58 5.15
CA LYS A 119 -4.09 -15.06 5.17
C LYS A 119 -3.13 -14.13 4.41
N VAL A 120 -3.64 -13.00 3.93
CA VAL A 120 -2.84 -12.02 3.18
C VAL A 120 -2.66 -10.75 3.99
N CYS A 121 -1.41 -10.37 4.20
CA CYS A 121 -1.03 -9.10 4.81
C CYS A 121 -0.71 -8.09 3.70
N PRO A 122 -1.52 -7.02 3.53
CA PRO A 122 -1.23 -6.00 2.53
C PRO A 122 -0.01 -5.17 2.91
N PHE A 123 0.77 -4.78 1.90
CA PHE A 123 1.86 -3.83 2.04
C PHE A 123 1.79 -2.76 0.93
N PHE A 124 2.47 -1.66 1.18
CA PHE A 124 2.62 -0.55 0.24
C PHE A 124 4.09 -0.31 -0.01
N SER A 125 4.47 -0.06 -1.25
CA SER A 125 5.85 0.30 -1.59
C SER A 125 5.85 1.62 -2.34
N LEU A 126 6.93 2.39 -2.22
CA LEU A 126 7.12 3.51 -3.12
C LEU A 126 7.22 2.97 -4.54
N LYS A 127 6.38 3.51 -5.43
CA LYS A 127 6.48 3.21 -6.85
C LYS A 127 7.86 3.64 -7.31
N ASN A 128 8.70 2.66 -7.69
CA ASN A 128 10.09 2.89 -8.05
C ASN A 128 10.21 4.09 -9.00
N ALA A 129 11.01 5.09 -8.61
CA ALA A 129 11.42 6.21 -9.46
C ALA A 129 12.42 5.78 -10.55
N GLU A 130 12.31 4.56 -11.08
CA GLU A 130 13.12 4.06 -12.18
C GLU A 130 12.54 4.55 -13.52
N ALA A 131 12.49 5.88 -13.68
CA ALA A 131 12.29 6.57 -14.95
C ALA A 131 12.82 8.01 -14.88
N ARG A 132 13.91 8.24 -14.12
CA ARG A 132 14.63 9.51 -14.09
C ARG A 132 16.13 9.27 -14.18
N SER A 133 16.54 8.78 -15.34
CA SER A 133 17.90 8.88 -15.86
C SER A 133 17.92 9.80 -17.08
#